data_AF-A0A8R1ENC0-F1
#
_entry.id   AF-A0A8R1ENC0-F1
#
_cell.length_a   1.000
_cell.length_b   1.000
_cell.length_c   1.000
_cell.angle_alpha   90.00
_cell.angle_beta   90.00
_cell.angle_gamma   90.00
#
_symmetry.space_group_name_H-M   'P 1'
#
loop_
_entity.id
_entity.type
_entity.pdbx_description
1 polymer ?
#
loop_
_entity_poly.entity_id
_entity_poly.type
_entity_poly.pdbx_seq_one_letter_code
_entity_poly.pdbx_strand_id
1 'polypeptide(L)'
;MPVTEAIGAPISVGSVELSDRHHNYVDKTKSRLRIPVTGVVDCGFMDVLAVRDTEKEAFETAKVRLFLNDGVFTIFDTGRWKDEEDNNEHVN
;
A
#
# COMPACT_ATOMS: atom_id res chain seq x y z
N MET A 1 14.59 12.44 1.98
CA MET A 1 14.06 12.55 3.35
C MET A 1 13.60 11.17 3.79
N PRO A 2 14.03 10.67 4.97
CA PRO A 2 13.50 9.45 5.58
C PRO A 2 11.98 9.50 5.76
N VAL A 3 11.30 8.37 5.60
CA VAL A 3 9.83 8.29 5.70
C VAL A 3 9.31 8.77 7.07
N THR A 4 10.05 8.48 8.13
CA THR A 4 9.71 8.92 9.50
C THR A 4 9.80 10.44 9.68
N GLU A 5 10.68 11.12 8.95
CA GLU A 5 10.75 12.58 8.94
C GLU A 5 9.61 13.18 8.10
N ALA A 6 9.25 12.52 7.00
CA ALA A 6 8.15 12.94 6.13
C ALA A 6 6.80 12.97 6.84
N ILE A 7 6.47 11.90 7.58
CA ILE A 7 5.19 11.80 8.32
C ILE A 7 5.28 12.42 9.72
N GLY A 8 6.44 12.35 10.37
CA GLY A 8 6.69 12.81 11.74
C GLY A 8 6.18 11.85 12.83
N ALA A 9 7.07 11.44 13.74
CA ALA A 9 6.69 10.61 14.89
C ALA A 9 6.06 11.42 16.05
N PRO A 10 5.18 10.83 16.89
CA PRO A 10 4.68 9.45 16.83
C PRO A 10 3.67 9.23 15.70
N ILE A 11 3.68 8.03 15.13
CA ILE A 11 2.75 7.63 14.07
C ILE A 11 1.57 6.89 14.72
N SER A 12 0.36 7.36 14.43
CA SER A 12 -0.89 6.70 14.80
C SER A 12 -1.51 6.04 13.57
N VAL A 13 -2.11 4.86 13.78
CA VAL A 13 -2.87 4.13 12.75
C VAL A 13 -4.37 4.25 13.04
N GLY A 14 -5.15 4.56 12.01
CA GLY A 14 -6.61 4.63 12.08
C GLY A 14 -7.28 3.29 11.81
N SER A 15 -8.60 3.27 11.98
CA SER A 15 -9.43 2.13 11.59
C SER A 15 -9.51 1.99 10.06
N VAL A 16 -9.55 0.75 9.58
CA VAL A 16 -9.70 0.45 8.15
C VAL A 16 -11.17 0.31 7.79
N GLU A 17 -11.59 0.98 6.71
CA GLU A 17 -12.92 0.83 6.14
C GLU A 17 -12.95 -0.31 5.11
N LEU A 18 -13.37 -1.51 5.55
CA LEU A 18 -13.41 -2.70 4.68
C LEU A 18 -14.53 -2.67 3.64
N SER A 19 -15.52 -1.78 3.78
CA SER A 19 -16.55 -1.59 2.75
C SER A 19 -16.02 -0.85 1.53
N ASP A 20 -14.91 -0.11 1.64
CA ASP A 20 -14.20 0.47 0.51
C ASP A 20 -13.45 -0.63 -0.27
N ARG A 21 -14.18 -1.31 -1.14
CA ARG A 21 -13.64 -2.39 -1.97
C ARG A 21 -12.67 -1.92 -3.05
N HIS A 22 -12.59 -0.61 -3.32
CA HIS A 22 -11.65 -0.07 -4.29
C HIS A 22 -10.22 -0.05 -3.73
N HIS A 23 -10.09 0.28 -2.45
CA HIS A 23 -8.79 0.32 -1.77
C HIS A 23 -8.52 -0.89 -0.87
N ASN A 24 -9.56 -1.61 -0.43
CA ASN A 24 -9.45 -2.75 0.46
C ASN A 24 -10.07 -3.99 -0.19
N TYR A 25 -9.22 -4.88 -0.68
CA TYR A 25 -9.68 -6.10 -1.34
C TYR A 25 -8.74 -7.28 -1.11
N VAL A 26 -9.32 -8.46 -1.27
CA VAL A 26 -8.62 -9.74 -1.35
C VAL A 26 -9.17 -10.46 -2.56
N ASP A 27 -8.30 -10.74 -3.51
CA ASP A 27 -8.58 -11.61 -4.66
C ASP A 27 -7.86 -12.96 -4.47
N LYS A 28 -7.87 -13.81 -5.49
CA LYS A 28 -7.26 -15.13 -5.46
C LYS A 28 -5.79 -15.10 -5.11
N THR A 29 -5.02 -14.16 -5.65
CA THR A 29 -3.55 -14.12 -5.49
C THR A 29 -2.99 -12.77 -5.05
N LYS A 30 -3.81 -11.72 -4.99
CA LYS A 30 -3.43 -10.38 -4.53
C LYS A 30 -4.35 -9.89 -3.41
N SER A 31 -3.80 -9.14 -2.47
CA SER A 31 -4.59 -8.36 -1.51
C SER A 31 -3.99 -6.97 -1.31
N ARG A 32 -4.87 -6.01 -1.02
CA ARG A 32 -4.53 -4.62 -0.70
C ARG A 32 -5.29 -4.23 0.55
N LEU A 33 -4.56 -3.64 1.49
CA LEU A 33 -5.12 -3.02 2.69
C LEU A 33 -4.62 -1.59 2.79
N ARG A 34 -5.55 -0.63 2.79
CA ARG A 34 -5.28 0.80 2.96
C ARG A 34 -5.59 1.21 4.39
N ILE A 35 -4.54 1.61 5.11
CA ILE A 35 -4.58 1.98 6.52
C ILE A 35 -4.41 3.50 6.63
N PRO A 36 -5.37 4.24 7.20
CA PRO A 36 -5.16 5.66 7.51
C PRO A 36 -4.03 5.81 8.52
N VAL A 37 -3.13 6.76 8.29
CA VAL A 37 -2.01 7.04 9.19
C VAL A 37 -1.89 8.53 9.43
N THR A 38 -1.44 8.89 10.63
CA THR A 38 -1.23 10.29 11.03
C THR A 38 0.04 10.39 11.83
N GLY A 39 0.92 11.30 11.43
CA GLY A 39 2.06 11.74 12.23
C GLY A 39 1.92 13.21 12.62
N VAL A 40 2.98 13.76 13.21
CA VAL A 40 2.99 15.17 13.65
C VAL A 40 3.26 16.16 12.51
N VAL A 41 3.83 15.69 11.39
CA VAL A 41 4.12 16.51 10.22
C VAL A 41 3.02 16.38 9.18
N ASP A 42 2.59 15.15 8.88
CA ASP A 42 1.62 14.90 7.83
C ASP A 42 0.69 13.71 8.16
N CYS A 43 -0.38 13.57 7.39
CA CYS A 43 -1.31 12.44 7.44
C CYS A 43 -1.61 11.92 6.04
N GLY A 44 -2.11 10.68 5.98
CA GLY A 44 -2.46 10.07 4.71
C GLY A 44 -2.76 8.59 4.85
N PHE A 45 -2.28 7.80 3.91
CA PHE A 45 -2.63 6.39 3.81
C PHE A 45 -1.42 5.50 3.57
N MET A 46 -1.35 4.39 4.29
CA MET A 46 -0.39 3.33 4.04
C MET A 46 -1.10 2.17 3.33
N ASP A 47 -0.65 1.86 2.11
CA ASP A 47 -1.07 0.66 1.40
C ASP A 47 -0.12 -0.48 1.74
N VAL A 48 -0.67 -1.58 2.28
CA VAL A 48 0.00 -2.86 2.42
C VAL A 48 -0.49 -3.76 1.30
N LEU A 49 0.43 -4.15 0.43
CA LEU A 49 0.17 -4.93 -0.78
C LEU A 49 0.80 -6.31 -0.58
N ALA A 50 -0.01 -7.35 -0.68
CA ALA A 50 0.44 -8.72 -0.44
C ALA A 50 0.05 -9.66 -1.58
N VAL A 51 0.87 -10.68 -1.79
CA VAL A 51 0.67 -11.68 -2.84
C VAL A 51 0.77 -13.09 -2.26
N ARG A 52 0.21 -14.06 -2.98
CA ARG A 52 0.40 -15.49 -2.76
C ARG A 52 0.38 -16.20 -4.11
N ASP A 53 1.06 -17.32 -4.21
CA ASP A 53 1.17 -18.03 -5.49
C ASP A 53 -0.10 -18.85 -5.75
N THR A 54 -0.73 -19.39 -4.69
CA THR A 54 -1.97 -20.15 -4.78
C THR A 54 -2.99 -19.78 -3.70
N GLU A 55 -4.28 -20.07 -3.93
CA GLU A 55 -5.35 -19.80 -2.94
C GLU A 55 -5.19 -20.58 -1.62
N LYS A 56 -4.32 -21.60 -1.59
CA LYS A 56 -4.05 -22.45 -0.43
C LYS A 56 -2.96 -21.90 0.48
N GLU A 57 -2.18 -20.94 0.00
CA GLU A 57 -1.06 -20.36 0.73
C GLU A 57 -1.48 -19.08 1.48
N ALA A 58 -0.66 -18.72 2.47
CA ALA A 58 -0.79 -17.44 3.15
C ALA A 58 -0.33 -16.30 2.24
N PHE A 59 -0.94 -15.13 2.42
CA PHE A 59 -0.44 -13.91 1.80
C PHE A 59 0.88 -13.47 2.45
N GLU A 60 1.83 -13.07 1.61
CA GLU A 60 3.08 -12.46 2.02
C GLU A 60 3.11 -11.01 1.56
N THR A 61 3.53 -10.11 2.45
CA THR A 61 3.70 -8.69 2.10
C THR A 61 4.70 -8.59 0.96
N ALA A 62 4.27 -7.98 -0.14
CA ALA A 62 5.06 -7.79 -1.34
C ALA A 62 5.57 -6.35 -1.47
N LYS A 63 4.76 -5.36 -1.07
CA LYS A 63 5.09 -3.94 -1.19
C LYS A 63 4.32 -3.12 -0.15
N VAL A 64 4.95 -2.10 0.41
CA VAL A 64 4.30 -1.13 1.32
C VAL A 64 4.57 0.27 0.80
N ARG A 65 3.50 1.04 0.55
CA ARG A 65 3.56 2.42 0.08
C ARG A 65 2.89 3.34 1.08
N LEU A 66 3.50 4.49 1.34
CA LEU A 66 2.93 5.56 2.12
C LEU A 66 2.57 6.72 1.20
N PHE A 67 1.31 7.09 1.18
CA PHE A 67 0.76 8.24 0.47
C PHE A 67 0.60 9.37 1.47
N LEU A 68 1.39 10.43 1.28
CA LEU A 68 1.36 11.68 2.02
C LEU A 68 0.95 12.82 1.06
N ASN A 69 0.74 14.02 1.57
CA ASN A 69 0.43 15.18 0.73
C ASN A 69 1.59 15.54 -0.20
N ASP A 70 2.83 15.39 0.29
CA ASP A 70 4.06 15.74 -0.45
C ASP A 70 4.54 14.63 -1.41
N GLY A 71 3.88 13.47 -1.43
CA GLY A 71 4.18 12.40 -2.39
C GLY A 71 3.96 10.98 -1.89
N VAL A 72 4.46 10.03 -2.69
CA VAL A 72 4.35 8.59 -2.43
C VAL A 72 5.72 8.01 -2.11
N PHE A 73 5.84 7.37 -0.96
CA PHE A 73 7.08 6.78 -0.46
C PHE A 73 6.96 5.25 -0.42
N THR A 74 7.88 4.54 -1.06
CA THR A 74 7.98 3.09 -0.93
C THR A 74 8.77 2.75 0.33
N ILE A 75 8.11 2.13 1.31
CA ILE A 75 8.71 1.70 2.58
C ILE A 75 9.37 0.33 2.43
N PHE A 76 8.74 -0.55 1.66
CA PHE A 76 9.18 -1.94 1.46
C PHE A 76 8.77 -2.40 0.05
N ASP A 77 9.65 -3.11 -0.65
CA ASP A 77 9.35 -3.67 -1.96
C ASP A 77 10.18 -4.94 -2.22
N THR A 78 9.49 -6.04 -2.53
CA THR A 78 10.09 -7.32 -2.95
C THR A 78 10.20 -7.45 -4.47
N GLY A 79 9.57 -6.56 -5.24
CA GLY A 79 9.40 -6.66 -6.69
C GLY A 79 8.33 -7.66 -7.16
N ARG A 80 7.67 -8.37 -6.23
CA ARG A 80 6.61 -9.35 -6.53
C ARG A 80 5.25 -8.71 -6.81
N TRP A 81 5.02 -7.48 -6.33
CA TRP A 81 3.82 -6.72 -6.68
C TRP A 81 3.97 -6.10 -8.07
N LYS A 82 3.17 -6.56 -9.04
CA LYS A 82 3.08 -5.96 -10.37
C LYS A 82 1.89 -5.01 -10.42
N ASP A 83 2.19 -3.72 -10.48
CA ASP A 83 1.22 -2.66 -10.74
C ASP A 83 0.64 -2.89 -12.17
N GLU A 84 -0.67 -2.72 -12.36
CA GLU A 84 -1.35 -3.07 -13.63
C GLU A 84 -1.09 -2.04 -14.75
N GLU A 85 -0.29 -1.00 -14.50
CA GLU A 85 -0.05 0.14 -15.38
C GLU A 85 1.17 0.00 -16.32
N ASP A 86 1.85 -1.15 -16.38
CA ASP A 86 2.92 -1.40 -17.39
C ASP A 86 2.40 -1.94 -18.74
N ASN A 87 1.09 -2.04 -18.95
CA ASN A 87 0.49 -2.64 -20.16
C ASN A 87 -0.24 -1.67 -21.10
N ASN A 88 -0.16 -0.35 -20.89
CA ASN A 88 -0.95 0.61 -21.67
C ASN A 88 -0.14 1.64 -22.50
N GLU A 89 1.12 1.35 -22.84
CA GLU A 89 1.92 2.20 -23.75
C GLU A 89 2.03 1.68 -25.20
N HIS A 90 1.28 0.66 -25.63
CA HIS A 90 1.30 0.19 -27.03
C HIS A 90 -0.09 0.09 -27.67
N VAL A 91 -0.91 1.15 -27.61
CA VAL A 91 -1.99 1.36 -28.61
C VAL A 91 -2.25 2.85 -28.83
N ASN A 92 -1.57 3.43 -29.83
CA ASN A 92 -2.07 4.32 -30.89
C ASN A 92 -0.94 5.19 -31.45
#